data_AF-A0A453QZD7-F1
#
_entry.id   AF-A0A453QZD7-F1
#
_cell.length_a   1.000
_cell.length_b   1.000
_cell.length_c   1.000
_cell.angle_alpha   90.00
_cell.angle_beta   90.00
_cell.angle_gamma   90.00
#
_symmetry.space_group_name_H-M   'P 1'
#
loop_
_entity.id
_entity.type
_entity.pdbx_description
1 polymer ?
#
loop_
_entity_poly.entity_id
_entity_poly.type
_entity_poly.pdbx_seq_one_letter_code
_entity_poly.pdbx_strand_id
1 'polypeptide(L)'
;GSLIGAPVSFFDQNPSGRILNRLSSDLYTVDDSLPFILNIFVANFFGLLGTLVVLCYSQVTFLLILVPLWLIYSKVQFYYRSTSREVRRLDSVARSPIYSSFTETLDGSSTIRAFQKEGFFLERFIQQLTLYQNTSYSELTASLWLSLRLQLLAGLIILFIAVISVVGFHSNSPVKFGTPGLVGLALSYAAPVVSLLNSFLTTFTETEKEMISVERVVEV
;
A
#
# COMPACT_ATOMS: atom_id res chain seq x y z
N GLY A 1 5.63 21.19 -23.83
CA GLY A 1 6.71 21.38 -24.81
C GLY A 1 6.78 20.25 -25.81
N SER A 2 7.01 19.01 -25.33
CA SER A 2 7.24 17.82 -26.17
C SER A 2 6.11 17.52 -27.18
N LEU A 3 4.85 17.52 -26.74
CA LEU A 3 3.69 17.19 -27.58
C LEU A 3 3.46 18.15 -28.77
N ILE A 4 3.76 19.44 -28.62
CA ILE A 4 3.60 20.44 -29.70
C ILE A 4 4.72 20.32 -30.75
N GLY A 5 5.86 19.74 -30.38
CA GLY A 5 6.99 19.46 -31.28
C GLY A 5 6.98 18.05 -31.89
N ALA A 6 5.96 17.22 -31.61
CA ALA A 6 5.92 15.83 -32.04
C ALA A 6 5.63 15.70 -33.55
N PRO A 7 6.31 14.76 -34.26
CA PRO A 7 6.09 14.55 -35.68
C PRO A 7 4.66 14.07 -35.96
N VAL A 8 4.10 14.42 -37.13
CA VAL A 8 2.72 14.08 -37.50
C VAL A 8 2.45 12.57 -37.41
N SER A 9 3.45 11.71 -37.64
CA SER A 9 3.31 10.25 -37.51
C SER A 9 2.99 9.77 -36.09
N PHE A 10 3.31 10.56 -35.06
CA PHE A 10 2.96 10.29 -33.67
C PHE A 10 1.45 10.40 -33.45
N PHE A 11 0.81 11.38 -34.10
CA PHE A 11 -0.63 11.63 -34.02
C PHE A 11 -1.44 10.63 -34.87
N ASP A 12 -0.86 10.10 -35.95
CA ASP A 12 -1.48 9.01 -36.72
C ASP A 12 -1.46 7.67 -35.98
N GLN A 13 -0.42 7.41 -35.16
CA GLN A 13 -0.29 6.17 -34.38
C GLN A 13 -1.03 6.20 -33.04
N ASN A 14 -1.30 7.39 -32.49
CA ASN A 14 -1.98 7.55 -31.20
C ASN A 14 -3.33 8.25 -31.38
N PRO A 15 -4.47 7.53 -31.29
CA PRO A 15 -5.77 8.16 -31.45
C PRO A 15 -5.97 9.28 -30.42
N SER A 16 -6.56 10.40 -30.86
CA SER A 16 -6.77 11.62 -30.07
C SER A 16 -7.44 11.37 -28.71
N GLY A 17 -8.35 10.40 -28.61
CA GLY A 17 -8.98 9.98 -27.35
C GLY A 17 -8.01 9.38 -26.32
N ARG A 18 -6.95 8.69 -26.76
CA ARG A 18 -5.90 8.15 -25.86
C ARG A 18 -5.02 9.27 -25.32
N ILE A 19 -4.71 10.27 -26.16
CA ILE A 19 -3.96 11.48 -25.77
C ILE A 19 -4.77 12.32 -24.78
N LEU A 20 -6.07 12.51 -25.05
CA LEU A 20 -6.99 13.26 -24.17
C LEU A 20 -7.20 12.57 -22.82
N ASN A 21 -7.39 11.24 -22.82
CA ASN A 21 -7.56 10.48 -21.57
C ASN A 21 -6.27 10.51 -20.72
N ARG A 22 -5.09 10.50 -21.35
CA ARG A 22 -3.79 10.70 -20.67
C ARG A 22 -3.64 12.12 -20.12
N LEU A 23 -3.88 13.14 -20.94
CA LEU A 23 -3.75 14.55 -20.55
C LEU A 23 -4.81 15.02 -19.55
N SER A 24 -5.94 14.33 -19.43
CA SER A 24 -7.01 14.70 -18.51
C SER A 24 -6.99 13.84 -17.25
N SER A 25 -6.90 12.51 -17.37
CA SER A 25 -6.93 11.61 -16.21
C SER A 25 -5.57 11.52 -15.52
N ASP A 26 -4.47 11.29 -16.26
CA ASP A 26 -3.15 11.16 -15.63
C ASP A 26 -2.65 12.52 -15.12
N LEU A 27 -2.99 13.63 -15.79
CA LEU A 27 -2.66 14.97 -15.32
C LEU A 27 -3.43 15.35 -14.04
N TYR A 28 -4.72 15.02 -13.96
CA TYR A 28 -5.51 15.19 -12.73
C TYR A 28 -4.91 14.40 -11.56
N THR A 29 -4.48 13.17 -11.81
CA THR A 29 -3.79 12.35 -10.81
C THR A 29 -2.49 12.98 -10.32
N VAL A 30 -1.69 13.56 -11.22
CA VAL A 30 -0.43 14.24 -10.88
C VAL A 30 -0.66 15.55 -10.13
N ASP A 31 -1.71 16.29 -10.47
CA ASP A 31 -1.95 17.62 -9.91
C ASP A 31 -2.71 17.58 -8.57
N ASP A 32 -3.60 16.61 -8.35
CA ASP A 32 -4.47 16.57 -7.17
C ASP A 32 -4.20 15.36 -6.26
N SER A 33 -4.23 14.15 -6.83
CA SER A 33 -4.14 12.91 -6.03
C SER A 33 -2.74 12.65 -5.48
N LEU A 34 -1.70 12.86 -6.29
CA LEU A 34 -0.33 12.60 -5.91
C LEU A 34 0.17 13.56 -4.80
N PRO A 35 -0.05 14.89 -4.86
CA PRO A 35 0.33 15.78 -3.77
C PRO A 35 -0.41 15.48 -2.47
N PHE A 36 -1.69 15.08 -2.55
CA PHE A 36 -2.49 14.70 -1.38
C PHE A 36 -1.91 13.46 -0.69
N ILE A 37 -1.66 12.38 -1.45
CA ILE A 37 -1.08 11.14 -0.92
C ILE A 37 0.36 11.35 -0.41
N LEU A 38 1.17 12.15 -1.13
CA LEU A 38 2.51 12.51 -0.69
C LEU A 38 2.50 13.28 0.63
N ASN A 39 1.56 14.20 0.83
CA ASN A 39 1.43 14.94 2.09
C ASN A 39 1.21 13.96 3.26
N ILE A 40 0.28 13.02 3.10
CA ILE A 40 0.00 12.00 4.13
C ILE A 40 1.22 11.09 4.34
N PHE A 41 1.89 10.68 3.26
CA PHE A 41 3.11 9.88 3.35
C PHE A 41 4.22 10.60 4.14
N VAL A 42 4.48 11.88 3.84
CA VAL A 42 5.48 12.70 4.53
C VAL A 42 5.10 12.89 6.00
N ALA A 43 3.82 13.17 6.30
CA ALA A 43 3.33 13.28 7.67
C ALA A 43 3.53 11.98 8.46
N ASN A 44 3.19 10.83 7.86
CA ASN A 44 3.41 9.51 8.46
C ASN A 44 4.91 9.22 8.66
N PHE A 45 5.75 9.58 7.70
CA PHE A 45 7.20 9.40 7.80
C PHE A 45 7.81 10.18 8.96
N PHE A 46 7.50 11.48 9.07
CA PHE A 46 7.96 12.30 10.18
C PHE A 46 7.35 11.87 11.53
N GLY A 47 6.08 11.46 11.56
CA GLY A 47 5.44 10.93 12.76
C GLY A 47 6.10 9.65 13.27
N LEU A 48 6.43 8.72 12.35
CA LEU A 48 7.15 7.49 12.67
C LEU A 48 8.57 7.80 13.17
N LEU A 49 9.28 8.68 12.48
CA LEU A 49 10.65 9.07 12.85
C LEU A 49 10.68 9.76 14.23
N GLY A 50 9.76 10.68 14.49
CA GLY A 50 9.63 11.32 15.80
C GLY A 50 9.33 10.31 16.92
N THR A 51 8.41 9.38 16.67
CA THR A 51 8.07 8.31 17.63
C THR A 51 9.28 7.42 17.92
N LEU A 52 10.05 7.02 16.89
CA LEU A 52 11.26 6.22 17.07
C LEU A 52 12.35 6.97 17.85
N VAL A 53 12.56 8.26 17.57
CA VAL A 53 13.54 9.10 18.30
C VAL A 53 13.17 9.18 19.79
N VAL A 54 11.89 9.40 20.08
CA VAL A 54 11.38 9.46 21.46
C VAL A 54 11.54 8.12 22.19
N LEU A 55 11.27 7.00 21.51
CA LEU A 55 11.45 5.66 22.08
C LEU A 55 12.93 5.34 22.35
N CYS A 56 13.83 5.68 21.42
CA CYS A 56 15.27 5.52 21.60
C CYS A 56 15.81 6.39 22.75
N TYR A 57 15.29 7.61 22.91
CA TYR A 57 15.68 8.50 24.01
C TYR A 57 15.16 8.00 25.36
N SER A 58 13.94 7.49 25.41
CA SER A 58 13.32 7.05 26.65
C SER A 58 13.99 5.81 27.24
N GLN A 59 14.38 4.85 26.39
CA GLN A 59 14.93 3.59 26.86
C GLN A 59 16.07 3.07 25.97
N VAL A 60 17.30 3.10 26.48
CA VAL A 60 18.50 2.62 25.74
C VAL A 60 18.43 1.12 25.46
N THR A 61 17.76 0.33 26.30
CA THR A 61 17.52 -1.11 26.05
C THR A 61 16.61 -1.38 24.85
N PHE A 62 15.84 -0.39 24.37
CA PHE A 62 15.09 -0.52 23.11
C PHE A 62 16.02 -0.69 21.90
N LEU A 63 17.21 -0.09 21.93
CA LEU A 63 18.19 -0.19 20.84
C LEU A 63 18.65 -1.64 20.60
N LEU A 64 18.75 -2.42 21.68
CA LEU A 64 19.09 -3.84 21.62
C LEU A 64 18.01 -4.68 20.93
N ILE A 65 16.74 -4.31 21.12
CA ILE A 65 15.59 -5.03 20.54
C ILE A 65 15.27 -4.56 19.12
N LEU A 66 15.74 -3.38 18.74
CA LEU A 66 15.61 -2.84 17.39
C LEU A 66 16.27 -3.75 16.34
N VAL A 67 17.42 -4.34 16.66
CA VAL A 67 18.17 -5.22 15.74
C VAL A 67 17.39 -6.49 15.36
N PRO A 68 16.90 -7.32 16.30
CA PRO A 68 16.08 -8.48 15.96
C PRO A 68 14.75 -8.09 15.31
N LEU A 69 14.13 -6.97 15.72
CA LEU A 69 12.93 -6.44 15.06
C LEU A 69 13.17 -6.09 13.61
N TRP A 70 14.28 -5.41 13.32
CA TRP A 70 14.65 -5.02 11.96
C TRP A 70 14.87 -6.25 11.06
N LEU A 71 15.49 -7.31 11.59
CA LEU A 71 15.65 -8.57 10.87
C LEU A 71 14.30 -9.25 10.57
N ILE A 72 13.41 -9.34 11.57
CA ILE A 72 12.08 -9.94 11.39
C ILE A 72 11.28 -9.11 10.39
N TYR A 73 11.29 -7.77 10.53
CA TYR A 73 10.61 -6.86 9.62
C TYR A 73 11.14 -7.01 8.18
N SER A 74 12.47 -7.05 8.00
CA SER A 74 13.09 -7.23 6.68
C SER A 74 12.67 -8.55 6.02
N LYS A 75 12.58 -9.64 6.80
CA LYS A 75 12.07 -10.93 6.30
C LYS A 75 10.61 -10.85 5.92
N VAL A 76 9.76 -10.31 6.80
CA VAL A 76 8.32 -10.15 6.54
C VAL A 76 8.08 -9.26 5.32
N GLN A 77 8.80 -8.15 5.20
CA GLN A 77 8.74 -7.24 4.06
C GLN A 77 9.17 -7.92 2.76
N PHE A 78 10.24 -8.73 2.79
CA PHE A 78 10.68 -9.50 1.62
C PHE A 78 9.60 -10.45 1.11
N TYR A 79 9.00 -11.24 2.01
CA TYR A 79 7.91 -12.16 1.66
C TYR A 79 6.68 -11.40 1.15
N TYR A 80 6.27 -10.34 1.86
CA TYR A 80 5.13 -9.53 1.46
C TYR A 80 5.33 -8.88 0.09
N ARG A 81 6.52 -8.31 -0.18
CA ARG A 81 6.82 -7.67 -1.46
C ARG A 81 6.75 -8.65 -2.62
N SER A 82 7.24 -9.88 -2.43
CA SER A 82 7.13 -10.91 -3.46
C SER A 82 5.68 -11.32 -3.71
N THR A 83 4.92 -11.60 -2.65
CA THR A 83 3.51 -12.02 -2.77
C THR A 83 2.62 -10.92 -3.33
N SER A 84 2.75 -9.70 -2.81
CA SER A 84 1.98 -8.53 -3.24
C SER A 84 2.19 -8.24 -4.73
N ARG A 85 3.43 -8.36 -5.23
CA ARG A 85 3.72 -8.17 -6.66
C ARG A 85 3.00 -9.18 -7.54
N GLU A 86 3.04 -10.46 -7.18
CA GLU A 86 2.38 -11.52 -7.97
C GLU A 86 0.85 -11.40 -7.92
N VAL A 87 0.28 -11.10 -6.75
CA VAL A 87 -1.16 -10.86 -6.60
C VAL A 87 -1.60 -9.66 -7.44
N ARG A 88 -0.82 -8.57 -7.43
CA ARG A 88 -1.09 -7.39 -8.25
C ARG A 88 -0.99 -7.67 -9.75
N ARG A 89 -0.07 -8.56 -10.15
CA ARG A 89 0.01 -9.04 -11.53
C ARG A 89 -1.26 -9.79 -11.93
N LEU A 90 -1.75 -10.68 -11.06
CA LEU A 90 -2.99 -11.41 -11.28
C LEU A 90 -4.20 -10.46 -11.36
N ASP A 91 -4.27 -9.43 -10.50
CA ASP A 91 -5.37 -8.46 -10.51
C ASP A 91 -5.43 -7.71 -11.84
N SER A 92 -4.27 -7.24 -12.33
CA SER A 92 -4.17 -6.57 -13.63
C SER A 92 -4.60 -7.47 -14.79
N VAL A 93 -4.17 -8.74 -14.79
CA VAL A 93 -4.55 -9.71 -15.82
C VAL A 93 -6.04 -10.08 -15.75
N ALA A 94 -6.63 -10.13 -14.55
CA ALA A 94 -8.04 -10.46 -14.36
C ALA A 94 -9.00 -9.34 -14.76
N ARG A 95 -8.55 -8.07 -14.73
CA ARG A 95 -9.37 -6.91 -15.13
C ARG A 95 -9.58 -6.80 -16.65
N SER A 96 -8.56 -7.10 -17.45
CA SER A 96 -8.62 -6.91 -18.91
C SER A 96 -9.78 -7.69 -19.58
N PRO A 97 -10.02 -8.98 -19.27
CA PRO A 97 -11.12 -9.74 -19.87
C PRO A 97 -12.51 -9.15 -19.57
N ILE A 98 -12.70 -8.52 -18.41
CA ILE A 98 -13.98 -7.90 -18.03
C ILE A 98 -14.31 -6.75 -18.97
N TYR A 99 -13.36 -5.83 -19.20
CA TYR A 99 -13.55 -4.71 -20.12
C TYR A 99 -13.76 -5.19 -21.57
N SER A 100 -13.00 -6.19 -22.00
CA SER A 100 -13.15 -6.78 -23.33
C SER A 100 -14.51 -7.45 -23.51
N SER A 101 -14.95 -8.29 -22.57
CA SER A 101 -16.25 -8.98 -22.67
C SER A 101 -17.43 -8.01 -22.54
N PHE A 102 -17.28 -6.92 -21.78
CA PHE A 102 -18.29 -5.87 -21.71
C PHE A 102 -18.44 -5.13 -23.04
N THR A 103 -17.32 -4.74 -23.66
CA THR A 103 -17.30 -4.07 -24.97
C THR A 103 -17.87 -4.98 -26.06
N GLU A 104 -17.46 -6.26 -26.08
CA GLU A 104 -18.00 -7.28 -27.02
C GLU A 104 -19.52 -7.46 -26.87
N THR A 105 -20.04 -7.41 -25.65
CA THR A 105 -21.48 -7.53 -25.39
C THR A 105 -22.26 -6.29 -25.84
N LEU A 106 -21.68 -5.09 -25.70
CA LEU A 106 -22.28 -3.85 -26.17
C LEU A 106 -22.33 -3.81 -27.70
N ASP A 107 -21.21 -4.10 -28.36
CA ASP A 107 -21.11 -4.09 -29.83
C ASP A 107 -21.98 -5.20 -30.46
N GLY A 108 -22.01 -6.38 -29.83
CA GLY A 108 -22.79 -7.53 -30.27
C GLY A 108 -24.23 -7.60 -29.75
N SER A 109 -24.73 -6.55 -29.08
CA SER A 109 -26.00 -6.61 -28.33
C SER A 109 -27.20 -7.03 -29.21
N SER A 110 -27.28 -6.50 -30.42
CA SER A 110 -28.35 -6.84 -31.38
C SER A 110 -28.30 -8.31 -31.80
N THR A 111 -27.11 -8.84 -32.05
CA THR A 111 -26.88 -10.24 -32.42
C THR A 111 -27.18 -11.19 -31.27
N ILE A 112 -26.71 -10.88 -30.05
CA ILE A 112 -26.94 -11.71 -28.86
C ILE A 112 -28.44 -11.85 -28.57
N ARG A 113 -29.19 -10.75 -28.69
CA ARG A 113 -30.65 -10.73 -28.50
C ARG A 113 -31.37 -11.46 -29.63
N ALA A 114 -30.91 -11.34 -30.87
CA ALA A 114 -31.48 -12.06 -32.00
C ALA A 114 -31.36 -13.59 -31.86
N PHE A 115 -30.26 -14.08 -31.27
CA PHE A 115 -30.04 -15.51 -31.02
C PHE A 115 -30.53 -15.99 -29.64
N GLN A 116 -31.10 -15.11 -28.80
CA GLN A 116 -31.55 -15.42 -27.44
C GLN A 116 -30.46 -16.09 -26.57
N LYS A 117 -29.22 -15.57 -26.66
CA LYS A 117 -28.04 -16.10 -25.94
C LYS A 117 -27.57 -15.19 -24.80
N GLU A 118 -28.43 -14.31 -24.28
CA GLU A 118 -28.10 -13.40 -23.19
C GLU A 118 -27.60 -14.14 -21.94
N GLY A 119 -28.25 -15.24 -21.56
CA GLY A 119 -27.87 -16.04 -20.40
C GLY A 119 -26.46 -16.62 -20.49
N PHE A 120 -26.04 -17.06 -21.68
CA PHE A 120 -24.69 -17.60 -21.90
C PHE A 120 -23.62 -16.51 -21.74
N PHE A 121 -23.83 -15.33 -22.31
CA PHE A 121 -22.91 -14.21 -22.17
C PHE A 121 -22.88 -13.68 -20.73
N LEU A 122 -24.03 -13.65 -20.04
CA LEU A 122 -24.12 -13.26 -18.64
C LEU A 122 -23.35 -14.22 -17.74
N GLU A 123 -23.51 -15.54 -17.93
CA GLU A 123 -22.78 -16.54 -17.15
C GLU A 123 -21.26 -16.43 -17.37
N ARG A 124 -20.83 -16.23 -18.63
CA ARG A 124 -19.41 -15.98 -18.96
C ARG A 124 -18.87 -14.74 -18.26
N PHE A 125 -19.65 -13.65 -18.24
CA PHE A 125 -19.28 -12.41 -17.56
C PHE A 125 -19.18 -12.60 -16.04
N ILE A 126 -20.13 -13.31 -15.43
CA ILE A 126 -20.11 -13.63 -13.99
C ILE A 126 -18.88 -14.46 -13.62
N GLN A 127 -18.47 -15.43 -14.44
CA GLN A 127 -17.27 -16.22 -14.20
C GLN A 127 -16.00 -15.35 -14.20
N GLN A 128 -15.87 -14.43 -15.17
CA GLN A 128 -14.75 -13.49 -15.23
C GLN A 128 -14.74 -12.53 -14.03
N LEU A 129 -15.93 -12.02 -13.65
CA LEU A 129 -16.08 -11.16 -12.47
C LEU A 129 -15.70 -11.89 -11.18
N THR A 130 -16.09 -13.15 -11.05
CA THR A 130 -15.77 -13.99 -9.88
C THR A 130 -14.26 -14.21 -9.76
N LEU A 131 -13.57 -14.46 -10.88
CA LEU A 131 -12.10 -14.59 -10.89
C LEU A 131 -11.40 -13.29 -10.44
N TYR A 132 -11.86 -12.15 -10.95
CA TYR A 132 -11.36 -10.84 -10.52
C TYR A 132 -11.62 -10.61 -9.03
N GLN A 133 -12.83 -10.90 -8.56
CA GLN A 133 -13.21 -10.71 -7.16
C GLN A 133 -12.39 -11.60 -6.22
N ASN A 134 -12.14 -12.86 -6.59
CA ASN A 134 -11.23 -13.75 -5.84
C ASN A 134 -9.81 -13.20 -5.74
N THR A 135 -9.31 -12.59 -6.82
CA THR A 135 -7.97 -12.00 -6.86
C THR A 135 -7.89 -10.76 -5.97
N SER A 136 -8.91 -9.90 -6.03
CA SER A 136 -9.04 -8.72 -5.17
C SER A 136 -9.14 -9.09 -3.67
N TYR A 137 -9.91 -10.13 -3.32
CA TYR A 137 -9.95 -10.65 -1.96
C TYR A 137 -8.60 -11.22 -1.50
N SER A 138 -7.83 -11.85 -2.40
CA SER A 138 -6.49 -12.32 -2.08
C SER A 138 -5.54 -11.15 -1.76
N GLU A 139 -5.63 -10.04 -2.50
CA GLU A 139 -4.86 -8.82 -2.22
C GLU A 139 -5.20 -8.24 -0.84
N LEU A 140 -6.50 -8.13 -0.52
CA LEU A 140 -6.97 -7.66 0.78
C LEU A 140 -6.53 -8.59 1.92
N THR A 141 -6.59 -9.90 1.70
CA THR A 141 -6.17 -10.88 2.71
C THR A 141 -4.67 -10.80 2.97
N ALA A 142 -3.86 -10.57 1.92
CA ALA A 142 -2.42 -10.39 2.05
C ALA A 142 -2.06 -9.12 2.83
N SER A 143 -2.78 -8.01 2.61
CA SER A 143 -2.56 -6.76 3.36
C SER A 143 -2.97 -6.90 4.83
N LEU A 144 -4.10 -7.56 5.11
CA LEU A 144 -4.54 -7.90 6.47
C LEU A 144 -3.55 -8.81 7.19
N TRP A 145 -3.01 -9.83 6.51
CA TRP A 145 -2.02 -10.74 7.09
C TRP A 145 -0.76 -9.99 7.54
N LEU A 146 -0.28 -9.06 6.72
CA LEU A 146 0.85 -8.21 7.09
C LEU A 146 0.52 -7.30 8.28
N SER A 147 -0.62 -6.64 8.24
CA SER A 147 -1.09 -5.76 9.32
C SER A 147 -1.14 -6.50 10.66
N LEU A 148 -1.70 -7.72 10.68
CA LEU A 148 -1.73 -8.57 11.88
C LEU A 148 -0.32 -8.92 12.39
N ARG A 149 0.62 -9.25 11.50
CA ARG A 149 2.01 -9.55 11.89
C ARG A 149 2.71 -8.33 12.49
N LEU A 150 2.47 -7.14 11.94
CA LEU A 150 3.00 -5.88 12.48
C LEU A 150 2.38 -5.55 13.85
N GLN A 151 1.09 -5.79 14.04
CA GLN A 151 0.39 -5.65 15.32
C GLN A 151 0.97 -6.59 16.38
N LEU A 152 1.21 -7.85 16.04
CA LEU A 152 1.85 -8.81 16.95
C LEU A 152 3.25 -8.36 17.36
N LEU A 153 4.06 -7.86 16.42
CA LEU A 153 5.41 -7.38 16.70
C LEU A 153 5.42 -6.21 17.69
N ALA A 154 4.53 -5.22 17.55
CA ALA A 154 4.50 -4.16 18.54
C ALA A 154 3.85 -4.55 19.85
N GLY A 155 2.90 -5.50 19.85
CA GLY A 155 2.41 -6.10 21.08
C GLY A 155 3.58 -6.69 21.89
N LEU A 156 4.52 -7.37 21.22
CA LEU A 156 5.75 -7.86 21.84
C LEU A 156 6.67 -6.73 22.32
N ILE A 157 6.79 -5.63 21.58
CA ILE A 157 7.57 -4.44 22.01
C ILE A 157 6.97 -3.83 23.28
N ILE A 158 5.67 -3.59 23.30
CA ILE A 158 4.96 -2.98 24.44
C ILE A 158 5.08 -3.89 25.66
N LEU A 159 4.89 -5.20 25.47
CA LEU A 159 5.07 -6.19 26.54
C LEU A 159 6.51 -6.16 27.08
N PHE A 160 7.51 -6.10 26.20
CA PHE A 160 8.91 -6.02 26.61
C PHE A 160 9.22 -4.74 27.39
N ILE A 161 8.75 -3.58 26.91
CA ILE A 161 8.91 -2.29 27.60
C ILE A 161 8.23 -2.35 28.98
N ALA A 162 7.01 -2.90 29.06
CA ALA A 162 6.28 -3.03 30.31
C ALA A 162 7.02 -3.96 31.30
N VAL A 163 7.49 -5.13 30.86
CA VAL A 163 8.20 -6.10 31.69
C VAL A 163 9.52 -5.52 32.20
N ILE A 164 10.34 -4.91 31.33
CA ILE A 164 11.59 -4.25 31.75
C ILE A 164 11.33 -3.16 32.77
N SER A 165 10.27 -2.38 32.58
CA SER A 165 9.94 -1.28 33.48
C SER A 165 9.55 -1.79 34.87
N VAL A 166 8.78 -2.89 34.95
CA VAL A 166 8.40 -3.51 36.23
C VAL A 166 9.60 -4.17 36.92
N VAL A 167 10.43 -4.91 36.17
CA VAL A 167 11.63 -5.58 36.72
C VAL A 167 12.67 -4.56 37.17
N GLY A 168 12.87 -3.48 36.41
CA GLY A 168 13.79 -2.39 36.74
C GLY A 168 13.37 -1.59 37.98
N PHE A 169 12.08 -1.61 38.35
CA PHE A 169 11.58 -1.02 39.59
C PHE A 169 11.79 -1.92 40.82
N HIS A 170 11.66 -3.24 40.64
CA HIS A 170 11.83 -4.22 41.73
C HIS A 170 13.29 -4.54 42.05
N SER A 171 14.18 -4.48 41.06
CA SER A 171 15.60 -4.72 41.25
C SER A 171 16.29 -3.40 41.61
N ASN A 172 16.79 -3.29 42.83
CA ASN A 172 17.56 -2.17 43.38
C ASN A 172 18.96 -2.05 42.72
N SER A 173 19.01 -2.13 41.39
CA SER A 173 20.22 -2.09 40.56
C SER A 173 20.70 -0.63 40.39
N PRO A 174 22.01 -0.35 40.41
CA PRO A 174 22.57 0.99 40.24
C PRO A 174 22.30 1.60 38.84
N VAL A 175 21.71 0.86 37.92
CA VAL A 175 21.30 1.34 36.59
C VAL A 175 19.83 1.77 36.65
N LYS A 176 19.57 3.07 36.84
CA LYS A 176 18.21 3.63 36.78
C LYS A 176 17.65 3.43 35.37
N PHE A 177 16.77 2.46 35.16
CA PHE A 177 16.13 2.15 33.86
C PHE A 177 15.05 3.16 33.43
N GLY A 178 15.22 4.44 33.78
CA GLY A 178 14.28 5.52 33.49
C GLY A 178 13.41 5.87 34.70
N THR A 179 13.04 7.15 34.80
CA THR A 179 12.02 7.62 35.75
C THR A 179 10.64 7.07 35.33
N PRO A 180 9.69 6.89 36.27
CA PRO A 180 8.34 6.42 35.94
C PRO A 180 7.65 7.23 34.82
N GLY A 181 7.97 8.53 34.71
CA GLY A 181 7.49 9.39 33.64
C GLY A 181 8.04 9.02 32.25
N LEU A 182 9.31 8.62 32.15
CA LEU A 182 9.91 8.18 30.87
C LEU A 182 9.30 6.85 30.40
N VAL A 183 9.04 5.93 31.33
CA VAL A 183 8.35 4.66 31.04
C VAL A 183 6.93 4.91 30.54
N GLY A 184 6.16 5.76 31.21
CA GLY A 184 4.82 6.13 30.78
C GLY A 184 4.83 6.75 29.37
N LEU A 185 5.79 7.64 29.13
CA LEU A 185 6.02 8.22 27.81
C LEU A 185 6.38 7.16 26.77
N ALA A 186 7.25 6.20 27.06
CA ALA A 186 7.58 5.10 26.14
C ALA A 186 6.35 4.26 25.79
N LEU A 187 5.49 3.93 26.77
CA LEU A 187 4.26 3.17 26.53
C LEU A 187 3.25 3.96 25.69
N SER A 188 3.07 5.25 25.98
CA SER A 188 2.18 6.14 25.20
C SER A 188 2.62 6.27 23.75
N TYR A 189 3.94 6.34 23.49
CA TYR A 189 4.48 6.41 22.14
C TYR A 189 4.56 5.04 21.45
N ALA A 190 4.73 3.93 22.17
CA ALA A 190 4.78 2.59 21.59
C ALA A 190 3.39 2.09 21.11
N ALA A 191 2.31 2.49 21.78
CA ALA A 191 0.94 2.09 21.41
C ALA A 191 0.56 2.43 19.95
N PRO A 192 0.76 3.68 19.47
CA PRO A 192 0.41 4.03 18.09
C PRO A 192 1.42 3.59 17.02
N VAL A 193 2.62 3.10 17.39
CA VAL A 193 3.70 2.75 16.42
C VAL A 193 3.20 1.82 15.32
N VAL A 194 2.37 0.83 15.64
CA VAL A 194 1.85 -0.09 14.61
C VAL A 194 0.96 0.62 13.63
N SER A 195 0.03 1.41 14.14
CA SER A 195 -0.94 2.11 13.31
C SER A 195 -0.19 3.07 12.38
N LEU A 196 0.80 3.78 12.90
CA LEU A 196 1.71 4.63 12.13
C LEU A 196 2.48 3.84 11.06
N LEU A 197 3.04 2.68 11.41
CA LEU A 197 3.81 1.86 10.48
C LEU A 197 2.94 1.25 9.37
N ASN A 198 1.71 0.84 9.70
CA ASN A 198 0.74 0.33 8.73
C ASN A 198 0.25 1.45 7.81
N SER A 199 -0.08 2.62 8.38
CA SER A 199 -0.45 3.82 7.60
C SER A 199 0.70 4.23 6.68
N PHE A 200 1.94 4.26 7.19
CA PHE A 200 3.13 4.56 6.39
C PHE A 200 3.29 3.60 5.22
N LEU A 201 3.17 2.29 5.44
CA LEU A 201 3.31 1.30 4.38
C LEU A 201 2.18 1.42 3.33
N THR A 202 0.96 1.68 3.79
CA THR A 202 -0.20 1.86 2.91
C THR A 202 0.00 3.08 2.03
N THR A 203 0.33 4.23 2.62
CA THR A 203 0.58 5.46 1.87
C THR A 203 1.82 5.39 0.99
N PHE A 204 2.86 4.64 1.41
CA PHE A 204 4.02 4.37 0.54
C PHE A 204 3.61 3.58 -0.70
N THR A 205 2.82 2.52 -0.50
CA THR A 205 2.33 1.69 -1.60
C THR A 205 1.43 2.49 -2.53
N GLU A 206 0.54 3.32 -2.00
CA GLU A 206 -0.34 4.23 -2.75
C GLU A 206 0.48 5.27 -3.53
N THR A 207 1.47 5.90 -2.90
CA THR A 207 2.38 6.84 -3.58
C THR A 207 3.10 6.15 -4.75
N GLU A 208 3.60 4.93 -4.55
CA GLU A 208 4.23 4.15 -5.61
C GLU A 208 3.24 3.84 -6.76
N LYS A 209 1.94 3.64 -6.47
CA LYS A 209 0.91 3.49 -7.52
C LYS A 209 0.75 4.77 -8.33
N GLU A 210 0.66 5.92 -7.67
CA GLU A 210 0.44 7.20 -8.35
C GLU A 210 1.68 7.65 -9.15
N MET A 211 2.88 7.28 -8.71
CA MET A 211 4.12 7.64 -9.41
C MET A 211 4.25 6.95 -10.78
N ILE A 212 3.59 5.79 -10.99
CA ILE A 212 3.50 5.14 -12.31
C ILE A 212 2.72 6.02 -13.31
N SER A 213 1.77 6.83 -12.85
CA SER A 213 1.07 7.79 -13.71
C SER A 213 2.00 8.94 -14.12
N VAL A 214 2.90 9.38 -13.24
CA VAL A 214 3.96 10.37 -13.57
C VAL A 214 4.90 9.82 -14.65
N GLU A 215 5.41 8.59 -14.48
CA GLU A 215 6.30 7.96 -15.47
C GLU A 215 5.66 7.93 -16.87
N ARG A 216 4.37 7.59 -16.95
CA ARG A 216 3.61 7.55 -18.20
C ARG A 216 3.42 8.93 -18.86
N VAL A 217 3.42 10.01 -18.08
CA VAL A 217 3.37 11.40 -18.59
C VAL A 217 4.75 11.87 -19.05
N VAL A 218 5.82 11.46 -18.38
CA VAL A 218 7.21 11.83 -18.69
C VAL A 218 7.77 11.10 -19.91
N GLU A 219 7.31 9.88 -20.20
CA GLU A 219 7.68 9.13 -21.42
C GLU A 219 7.15 9.74 -22.75
N VAL A 220 6.49 10.91 -22.71
CA VAL A 220 5.92 11.63 -23.86
C VAL A 220 6.71 12.90 -24.17
#